data_AF-A0A257ALK9-F1
#
_entry.id   AF-A0A257ALK9-F1
#
_cell.length_a   1.000
_cell.length_b   1.000
_cell.length_c   1.000
_cell.angle_alpha   90.00
_cell.angle_beta   90.00
_cell.angle_gamma   90.00
#
_symmetry.space_group_name_H-M   'P 1'
#
loop_
_entity.id
_entity.type
_entity.pdbx_description
1 polymer ?
#
loop_
_entity_poly.entity_id
_entity_poly.type
_entity_poly.pdbx_seq_one_letter_code
_entity_poly.pdbx_strand_id
1 'polypeptide(L)'
;MRAKDERRLELLSRKLAEAGKLAEAGKCVAREDAVQASEKLYKAAEEAVKELAFRFELSKSKEARRKGRWTATLLFRAVRRLSERVNLEILNWWAQAWFLHVEGFHEARLEIEEVKVRVGSVRELVSVVEK
;
A
#
# COMPACT_ATOMS: atom_id res chain seq x y z
N MET A 1 -1.04 20.22 -23.03
CA MET A 1 0.18 20.29 -22.20
C MET A 1 -0.15 20.23 -20.71
N ARG A 2 -0.87 21.21 -20.13
CA ARG A 2 -1.21 21.29 -18.68
C ARG A 2 -1.67 19.98 -17.99
N ALA A 3 -2.67 19.28 -18.53
CA ALA A 3 -3.22 18.09 -17.87
C ALA A 3 -2.25 16.89 -17.76
N LYS A 4 -1.29 16.76 -18.69
CA LYS A 4 -0.29 15.68 -18.67
C LYS A 4 0.79 15.96 -17.62
N ASP A 5 1.15 17.23 -17.45
CA ASP A 5 2.12 17.68 -16.46
C ASP A 5 1.54 17.62 -15.04
N GLU A 6 0.27 17.99 -14.85
CA GLU A 6 -0.46 17.82 -13.58
C GLU A 6 -0.55 16.35 -13.16
N ARG A 7 -0.90 15.45 -14.08
CA ARG A 7 -0.95 14.00 -13.80
C ARG A 7 0.43 13.46 -13.43
N ARG A 8 1.51 13.98 -14.03
CA ARG A 8 2.90 13.60 -13.71
C ARG A 8 3.33 14.11 -12.33
N LEU A 9 2.93 15.31 -11.93
CA LEU A 9 3.20 15.86 -10.61
C LEU A 9 2.42 15.12 -9.51
N GLU A 10 1.15 14.79 -9.76
CA GLU A 10 0.34 13.99 -8.82
C GLU A 10 0.95 12.59 -8.62
N LEU A 11 1.39 11.97 -9.71
CA LEU A 11 2.10 10.69 -9.69
C LEU A 11 3.38 10.73 -8.84
N LEU A 12 4.23 11.74 -9.06
CA LEU A 12 5.48 11.91 -8.31
C LEU A 12 5.21 12.14 -6.83
N SER A 13 4.18 12.94 -6.50
CA SER A 13 3.81 13.22 -5.12
C SER A 13 3.38 11.96 -4.37
N ARG A 14 2.62 11.07 -5.02
CA ARG A 14 2.20 9.79 -4.43
C ARG A 14 3.37 8.82 -4.24
N LYS A 15 4.27 8.73 -5.23
CA LYS A 15 5.51 7.93 -5.10
C LYS A 15 6.36 8.37 -3.90
N LEU A 16 6.57 9.68 -3.73
CA LEU A 16 7.29 10.22 -2.57
C LEU A 16 6.57 9.88 -1.25
N ALA A 17 5.24 9.91 -1.25
CA ALA A 17 4.46 9.57 -0.06
C ALA A 17 4.54 8.08 0.31
N GLU A 18 4.66 7.17 -0.65
CA GLU A 18 4.89 5.73 -0.42
C GLU A 18 6.30 5.48 0.13
N ALA A 19 7.32 6.06 -0.51
CA ALA A 19 8.72 5.95 -0.10
C ALA A 19 8.94 6.53 1.32
N GLY A 20 8.31 7.67 1.63
CA GLY A 20 8.34 8.26 2.96
C GLY A 20 7.79 7.32 4.04
N LYS A 21 6.69 6.61 3.76
CA LYS A 21 6.10 5.64 4.69
C LYS A 21 6.99 4.42 4.90
N LEU A 22 7.65 3.93 3.85
CA LEU A 22 8.63 2.85 3.99
C LEU A 22 9.84 3.27 4.83
N ALA A 23 10.30 4.52 4.68
CA ALA A 23 11.37 5.06 5.51
C ALA A 23 10.94 5.20 6.98
N GLU A 24 9.72 5.67 7.23
CA GLU A 24 9.15 5.72 8.59
C GLU A 24 9.00 4.32 9.20
N ALA A 25 8.47 3.36 8.44
CA ALA A 25 8.40 1.96 8.85
C ALA A 25 9.78 1.41 9.25
N GLY A 26 10.82 1.70 8.46
CA GLY A 26 12.19 1.30 8.79
C GLY A 26 12.68 1.88 10.12
N LYS A 27 12.34 3.13 10.44
CA LYS A 27 12.66 3.75 11.74
C LYS A 27 11.91 3.08 12.89
N CYS A 28 10.64 2.72 12.70
CA CYS A 28 9.87 2.00 13.70
C CYS A 28 10.44 0.60 13.95
N VAL A 29 10.82 -0.11 12.88
CA VAL A 29 11.48 -1.43 12.99
C VAL A 29 12.81 -1.33 13.74
N ALA A 30 13.62 -0.29 13.47
CA ALA A 30 14.88 -0.06 14.18
C ALA A 30 14.70 0.28 15.67
N ARG A 31 13.50 0.73 16.07
CA ARG A 31 13.13 1.03 17.47
C ARG A 31 12.35 -0.10 18.13
N GLU A 32 12.17 -1.23 17.43
CA GLU A 32 11.37 -2.37 17.88
C GLU A 32 9.90 -2.03 18.18
N ASP A 33 9.38 -0.98 17.55
CA ASP A 33 7.98 -0.57 17.68
C ASP A 33 7.11 -1.32 16.67
N ALA A 34 6.66 -2.51 17.05
CA ALA A 34 5.90 -3.42 16.19
C ALA A 34 4.55 -2.82 15.73
N VAL A 35 3.87 -2.07 16.61
CA VAL A 35 2.56 -1.45 16.31
C VAL A 35 2.71 -0.35 15.27
N GLN A 36 3.65 0.57 15.47
CA GLN A 36 3.88 1.66 14.51
C GLN A 36 4.50 1.13 13.21
N ALA A 37 5.41 0.15 13.27
CA ALA A 37 5.96 -0.46 12.07
C ALA A 37 4.86 -1.10 11.21
N SER A 38 3.95 -1.85 11.86
CA SER A 38 2.77 -2.45 11.22
C SER A 38 1.87 -1.42 10.54
N GLU A 39 1.57 -0.32 11.23
CA GLU A 39 0.77 0.77 10.67
C GLU A 39 1.41 1.38 9.42
N LYS A 40 2.69 1.76 9.50
CA LYS A 40 3.39 2.45 8.42
C LYS A 40 3.58 1.55 7.19
N LEU A 41 3.89 0.27 7.41
CA LEU A 41 3.96 -0.72 6.35
C LEU A 41 2.61 -0.90 5.64
N TYR A 42 1.51 -1.06 6.40
CA TYR A 42 0.18 -1.14 5.80
C TYR A 42 -0.16 0.14 5.02
N LYS A 43 0.12 1.33 5.56
CA LYS A 43 -0.15 2.59 4.86
C LYS A 43 0.67 2.73 3.56
N ALA A 44 1.90 2.23 3.52
CA ALA A 44 2.67 2.19 2.27
C ALA A 44 1.98 1.30 1.22
N ALA A 45 1.57 0.09 1.61
CA ALA A 45 0.83 -0.82 0.74
C ALA A 45 -0.52 -0.25 0.29
N GLU A 46 -1.25 0.40 1.21
CA GLU A 46 -2.55 1.03 0.93
C GLU A 46 -2.42 2.09 -0.16
N GLU A 47 -1.44 2.99 -0.06
CA GLU A 47 -1.20 4.02 -1.07
C GLU A 47 -0.75 3.42 -2.40
N ALA A 48 0.13 2.41 -2.39
CA ALA A 48 0.55 1.72 -3.61
C ALA A 48 -0.64 1.10 -4.36
N VAL A 49 -1.57 0.44 -3.67
CA VAL A 49 -2.79 -0.11 -4.28
C VAL A 49 -3.69 0.98 -4.85
N LYS A 50 -3.86 2.11 -4.13
CA LYS A 50 -4.66 3.24 -4.62
C LYS A 50 -4.06 3.84 -5.88
N GLU A 51 -2.75 3.97 -5.92
CA GLU A 51 -2.00 4.51 -7.04
C GLU A 51 -2.10 3.58 -8.26
N LEU A 52 -1.83 2.29 -8.10
CA LEU A 52 -2.00 1.31 -9.17
C LEU A 52 -3.45 1.28 -9.68
N ALA A 53 -4.43 1.33 -8.79
CA ALA A 53 -5.83 1.36 -9.19
C ALA A 53 -6.18 2.62 -10.01
N PHE A 54 -5.54 3.75 -9.72
CA PHE A 54 -5.66 4.97 -10.52
C PHE A 54 -4.97 4.83 -11.89
N ARG A 55 -3.75 4.29 -11.95
CA ARG A 55 -2.99 4.11 -13.21
C ARG A 55 -3.65 3.16 -14.18
N PHE A 56 -4.15 2.03 -13.69
CA PHE A 56 -4.86 1.03 -14.49
C PHE A 56 -6.34 1.40 -14.73
N GLU A 57 -6.73 2.63 -14.36
CA GLU A 57 -8.05 3.22 -14.54
C GLU A 57 -9.18 2.29 -14.06
N LEU A 58 -8.93 1.60 -12.95
CA LEU A 58 -9.87 0.63 -12.41
C LEU A 58 -11.14 1.36 -11.99
N SER A 59 -12.30 0.80 -12.33
CA SER A 59 -13.61 1.38 -11.95
C SER A 59 -13.75 1.65 -10.44
N LYS A 60 -12.96 0.95 -9.62
CA LYS A 60 -12.90 1.07 -8.16
C LYS A 60 -12.29 2.41 -7.72
N SER A 61 -11.32 2.95 -8.47
CA SER A 61 -10.77 4.29 -8.24
C SER A 61 -11.84 5.38 -8.47
N LYS A 62 -12.67 5.22 -9.50
CA LYS A 62 -13.82 6.11 -9.77
C LYS A 62 -14.88 6.01 -8.66
N GLU A 63 -15.15 4.80 -8.17
CA GLU A 63 -16.07 4.58 -7.04
C GLU A 63 -15.56 5.19 -5.74
N ALA A 64 -14.26 5.05 -5.43
CA ALA A 64 -13.63 5.66 -4.26
C ALA A 64 -13.68 7.19 -4.32
N ARG A 65 -13.39 7.78 -5.49
CA ARG A 65 -13.51 9.22 -5.74
C ARG A 65 -14.94 9.71 -5.50
N ARG A 66 -15.94 8.99 -6.02
CA ARG A 66 -17.37 9.33 -5.81
C ARG A 66 -17.78 9.24 -4.34
N LYS A 67 -17.26 8.25 -3.60
CA LYS A 67 -17.54 8.05 -2.17
C LYS A 67 -16.72 8.97 -1.25
N GLY A 68 -15.75 9.72 -1.78
CA GLY A 68 -14.81 10.54 -1.00
C GLY A 68 -13.85 9.73 -0.11
N ARG A 69 -13.86 8.40 -0.18
CA ARG A 69 -13.02 7.52 0.65
C ARG A 69 -12.77 6.16 0.02
N TRP A 70 -11.67 5.54 0.39
CA TRP A 70 -11.40 4.13 0.17
C TRP A 70 -11.95 3.30 1.33
N THR A 71 -12.55 2.15 1.01
CA THR A 71 -12.95 1.14 1.99
C THR A 71 -12.11 -0.12 1.81
N ALA A 72 -12.01 -0.96 2.83
CA ALA A 72 -11.34 -2.27 2.71
C ALA A 72 -11.89 -3.06 1.52
N THR A 73 -13.21 -3.11 1.34
CA THR A 73 -13.85 -3.76 0.18
C THR A 73 -13.36 -3.21 -1.17
N LEU A 74 -13.17 -1.89 -1.29
CA LEU A 74 -12.65 -1.27 -2.52
C LEU A 74 -11.19 -1.62 -2.76
N LEU A 75 -10.37 -1.65 -1.70
CA LEU A 75 -8.96 -2.06 -1.76
C LEU A 75 -8.84 -3.51 -2.20
N PHE A 76 -9.52 -4.45 -1.56
CA PHE A 76 -9.50 -5.87 -1.95
C PHE A 76 -9.99 -6.11 -3.38
N ARG A 77 -11.03 -5.38 -3.83
CA ARG A 77 -11.49 -5.43 -5.23
C ARG A 77 -10.45 -4.86 -6.20
N ALA A 78 -9.70 -3.84 -5.82
CA ALA A 78 -8.61 -3.30 -6.63
C ALA A 78 -7.46 -4.29 -6.72
N VAL A 79 -7.01 -4.84 -5.59
CA VAL A 79 -5.96 -5.87 -5.48
C VAL A 79 -6.25 -7.05 -6.39
N ARG A 80 -7.48 -7.61 -6.36
CA ARG A 80 -7.87 -8.71 -7.25
C ARG A 80 -7.71 -8.35 -8.73
N ARG A 81 -8.09 -7.13 -9.12
CA ARG A 81 -7.98 -6.68 -10.52
C ARG A 81 -6.56 -6.38 -10.93
N LEU A 82 -5.73 -5.91 -10.00
CA LEU A 82 -4.31 -5.68 -10.23
C LEU A 82 -3.57 -7.01 -10.36
N SER A 83 -3.93 -8.01 -9.55
CA SER A 83 -3.31 -9.33 -9.63
C SER A 83 -3.60 -10.04 -10.95
N GLU A 84 -4.82 -9.91 -11.46
CA GLU A 84 -5.24 -10.40 -12.79
C GLU A 84 -4.49 -9.71 -13.95
N ARG A 85 -4.01 -8.47 -13.77
CA ARG A 85 -3.48 -7.63 -14.87
C ARG A 85 -1.98 -7.42 -14.84
N VAL A 86 -1.36 -7.49 -13.66
CA VAL A 86 0.01 -7.04 -13.44
C VAL A 86 0.86 -8.19 -12.92
N ASN A 87 0.49 -8.74 -11.76
CA ASN A 87 1.23 -9.84 -11.14
C ASN A 87 0.35 -10.53 -10.09
N LEU A 88 0.18 -11.85 -10.21
CA LEU A 88 -0.61 -12.65 -9.25
C LEU A 88 -0.12 -12.51 -7.81
N GLU A 89 1.19 -12.31 -7.59
CA GLU A 89 1.79 -12.14 -6.26
C GLU A 89 1.26 -10.92 -5.48
N ILE A 90 0.63 -9.95 -6.16
CA ILE A 90 -0.05 -8.82 -5.51
C ILE A 90 -1.09 -9.29 -4.48
N LEU A 91 -1.74 -10.44 -4.70
CA LEU A 91 -2.66 -11.03 -3.72
C LEU A 91 -1.95 -11.38 -2.42
N ASN A 92 -0.80 -12.06 -2.52
CA ASN A 92 -0.01 -12.47 -1.37
C ASN A 92 0.58 -11.26 -0.66
N TRP A 93 1.18 -10.31 -1.38
CA TRP A 93 1.76 -9.12 -0.77
C TRP A 93 0.73 -8.26 -0.06
N TRP A 94 -0.45 -8.09 -0.65
CA TRP A 94 -1.55 -7.41 0.01
C TRP A 94 -2.04 -8.16 1.25
N ALA A 95 -2.12 -9.49 1.21
CA ALA A 95 -2.52 -10.30 2.37
C ALA A 95 -1.55 -10.09 3.55
N GLN A 96 -0.25 -10.02 3.30
CA GLN A 96 0.74 -9.70 4.34
C GLN A 96 0.55 -8.28 4.90
N ALA A 97 0.29 -7.30 4.03
CA ALA A 97 0.00 -5.93 4.46
C ALA A 97 -1.30 -5.83 5.29
N TRP A 98 -2.34 -6.56 4.90
CA TRP A 98 -3.60 -6.63 5.63
C TRP A 98 -3.45 -7.33 6.98
N PHE A 99 -2.61 -8.37 7.05
CA PHE A 99 -2.28 -9.01 8.32
C PHE A 99 -1.59 -8.04 9.28
N LEU A 100 -0.61 -7.25 8.80
CA LEU A 100 0.01 -6.17 9.61
C LEU A 100 -1.03 -5.15 10.09
N HIS A 101 -2.00 -4.79 9.24
CA HIS A 101 -3.05 -3.85 9.61
C HIS A 101 -3.92 -4.35 10.77
N VAL A 102 -4.40 -5.59 10.66
CA VAL A 102 -5.30 -6.17 11.66
C VAL A 102 -4.51 -6.59 12.89
N GLU A 103 -3.62 -7.57 12.73
CA GLU A 103 -2.92 -8.20 13.85
C GLU A 103 -1.88 -7.29 14.49
N GLY A 104 -1.20 -6.47 13.68
CA GLY A 104 -0.11 -5.62 14.16
C GLY A 104 -0.57 -4.27 14.69
N PHE A 105 -1.39 -3.54 13.92
CA PHE A 105 -1.79 -2.18 14.28
C PHE A 105 -3.06 -2.14 15.14
N HIS A 106 -4.14 -2.80 14.72
CA HIS A 106 -5.40 -2.73 15.44
C HIS A 106 -5.44 -3.59 16.69
N GLU A 107 -4.83 -4.77 16.62
CA GLU A 107 -4.92 -5.78 17.68
C GLU A 107 -3.64 -5.85 18.54
N ALA A 108 -2.54 -5.23 18.08
CA ALA A 108 -1.25 -5.17 18.77
C ALA A 108 -0.73 -6.56 19.22
N ARG A 109 -0.93 -7.59 18.38
CA ARG A 109 -0.59 -8.99 18.68
C ARG A 109 0.74 -9.47 18.11
N LEU A 110 1.39 -8.67 17.27
CA LEU A 110 2.62 -9.07 16.59
C LEU A 110 3.86 -8.62 17.34
N GLU A 111 4.81 -9.53 17.47
CA GLU A 111 6.18 -9.21 17.85
C GLU A 111 6.95 -8.61 16.66
N ILE A 112 8.05 -7.90 16.94
CA ILE A 112 8.77 -7.19 15.87
C ILE A 112 9.38 -8.15 14.83
N GLU A 113 9.76 -9.37 15.22
CA GLU A 113 10.23 -10.41 14.31
C GLU A 113 9.16 -10.81 13.29
N GLU A 114 7.90 -10.88 13.72
CA GLU A 114 6.77 -11.17 12.85
C GLU A 114 6.47 -10.02 11.89
N VAL A 115 6.75 -8.78 12.30
CA VAL A 115 6.68 -7.62 11.40
C VAL A 115 7.81 -7.65 10.38
N LYS A 116 9.05 -7.92 10.80
CA LYS A 116 10.26 -7.94 9.96
C LYS A 116 10.13 -8.90 8.77
N VAL A 117 9.57 -10.10 8.97
CA VAL A 117 9.41 -11.07 7.88
C VAL A 117 8.43 -10.62 6.78
N ARG A 118 7.58 -9.62 7.06
CA ARG A 118 6.58 -9.09 6.11
C ARG A 118 7.04 -7.82 5.38
N VAL A 119 8.14 -7.21 5.81
CA VAL A 119 8.71 -6.01 5.18
C VAL A 119 8.99 -6.24 3.69
N GLY A 120 9.53 -7.40 3.34
CA GLY A 120 9.82 -7.76 1.95
C GLY A 120 8.58 -7.72 1.06
N SER A 121 7.48 -8.34 1.48
CA SER A 121 6.23 -8.34 0.71
C SER A 121 5.66 -6.94 0.50
N VAL A 122 5.71 -6.08 1.52
CA VAL A 122 5.23 -4.69 1.41
C VAL A 122 6.12 -3.89 0.44
N ARG A 123 7.45 -4.07 0.52
CA ARG A 123 8.38 -3.44 -0.42
C ARG A 123 8.13 -3.89 -1.86
N GLU A 124 7.88 -5.18 -2.09
CA GLU A 124 7.57 -5.69 -3.43
C GLU A 124 6.28 -5.09 -3.98
N LEU A 125 5.23 -4.97 -3.16
CA LEU A 125 3.99 -4.32 -3.60
C LEU A 125 4.20 -2.85 -3.99
N VAL A 126 4.99 -2.10 -3.21
CA VAL A 126 5.33 -0.71 -3.53
C VAL A 126 6.20 -0.64 -4.79
N SER A 127 7.12 -1.58 -5.01
CA SER A 127 7.99 -1.58 -6.21
C SER A 127 7.20 -1.73 -7.52
N VAL A 128 6.01 -2.33 -7.50
CA VAL A 128 5.11 -2.39 -8.66
C VAL A 128 4.72 -0.99 -9.14
N VAL A 129 4.66 -0.02 -8.23
CA VAL A 129 4.37 1.39 -8.54
C VAL A 129 5.55 2.06 -9.26
N GLU A 130 6.75 1.51 -9.19
CA GLU A 130 7.93 2.08 -9.85
C GLU A 130 8.09 1.61 -11.30
N LYS A 131 7.54 0.42 -11.60
CA LYS A 131 7.49 -0.19 -12.94
C LYS A 131 6.42 0.48 -13.82
#